data_AF-M2Z101-F1
#
_entry.id   AF-M2Z101-F1
#
_cell.length_a   1.000
_cell.length_b   1.000
_cell.length_c   1.000
_cell.angle_alpha   90.00
_cell.angle_beta   90.00
_cell.angle_gamma   90.00
#
_symmetry.space_group_name_H-M   'P 1'
#
loop_
_entity.id
_entity.type
_entity.pdbx_description
1 polymer ?
#
loop_
_entity_poly.entity_id
_entity_poly.type
_entity_poly.pdbx_seq_one_letter_code
_entity_poly.pdbx_strand_id
1 'polypeptide(L)'
;MSAELIASLAEHPWIDAAHAEGGIVRLRPARAATAVRPEPGPLVAEYLEHWGEVYDFTYSAGSGPRSDEPDFSGWKSSETGEPFSTEHMTDWVDRTVDLVLAHSPRFVLELGCGTGLLARKLGPHIEGYVGTDVAQAAVDRLAAEAEPGRAHVRAAAHEVAAPAVRAAMARRLSRRGPGLRAAQFGDPAFPQRRLSDRRGGGRVTAAVSRWNPRGG
;
A
#
# COMPACT_ATOMS: atom_id res chain seq x y z
N MET A 1 20.66 23.37 25.86
CA MET A 1 19.26 23.11 25.46
C MET A 1 18.38 23.55 26.61
N SER A 2 17.34 24.36 26.36
CA SER A 2 16.58 25.03 27.42
C SER A 2 15.60 24.09 28.12
N ALA A 3 15.43 24.24 29.43
CA ALA A 3 14.44 23.51 30.23
C ALA A 3 13.00 23.72 29.72
N GLU A 4 12.76 24.87 29.08
CA GLU A 4 11.50 25.25 28.44
C GLU A 4 11.11 24.30 27.29
N LEU A 5 12.07 23.85 26.48
CA LEU A 5 11.84 22.86 25.43
C LEU A 5 11.38 21.52 26.03
N ILE A 6 12.01 21.07 27.11
CA ILE A 6 11.66 19.81 27.77
C ILE A 6 10.29 19.88 28.44
N ALA A 7 9.95 21.02 29.04
CA ALA A 7 8.62 21.26 29.60
C ALA A 7 7.54 21.20 28.52
N SER A 8 7.75 21.87 27.38
CA SER A 8 6.82 21.83 26.25
C SER A 8 6.65 20.42 25.68
N LEU A 9 7.74 19.66 25.57
CA LEU A 9 7.69 18.26 25.10
C LEU A 9 6.97 17.34 26.10
N ALA A 10 7.10 17.58 27.41
CA ALA A 10 6.43 16.79 28.44
C ALA A 10 4.91 17.03 28.50
N GLU A 11 4.43 18.18 28.05
CA GLU A 11 3.00 18.50 27.95
C GLU A 11 2.36 17.93 26.67
N HIS A 12 3.16 17.43 25.72
CA HIS A 12 2.66 16.93 24.45
C HIS A 12 1.86 15.62 24.65
N PRO A 13 0.64 15.50 24.12
CA PRO A 13 -0.26 14.33 24.34
C PRO A 13 0.27 12.99 23.81
N TRP A 14 1.41 12.99 23.10
CA TRP A 14 2.03 11.79 22.52
C TRP A 14 3.37 11.44 23.16
N ILE A 15 3.84 12.24 24.12
CA ILE A 15 5.11 12.06 24.80
C ILE A 15 4.82 11.66 26.24
N ASP A 16 5.31 10.49 26.63
CA ASP A 16 5.19 9.96 27.99
C ASP A 16 6.37 10.39 28.87
N ALA A 17 7.52 10.67 28.24
CA ALA A 17 8.67 11.26 28.91
C ALA A 17 9.59 11.96 27.91
N ALA A 18 10.18 13.09 28.34
CA ALA A 18 11.23 13.80 27.63
C ALA A 18 12.38 14.09 28.60
N HIS A 19 13.62 13.85 28.18
CA HIS A 19 14.81 14.18 28.97
C HIS A 19 15.94 14.68 28.08
N ALA A 20 16.71 15.64 28.59
CA ALA A 20 17.91 16.15 27.95
C ALA A 20 19.15 15.61 28.67
N GLU A 21 20.06 14.96 27.95
CA GLU A 21 21.34 14.49 28.48
C GLU A 21 22.41 14.64 27.40
N GLY A 22 23.56 15.26 27.75
CA GLY A 22 24.70 15.37 26.83
C GLY A 22 24.40 16.12 25.52
N GLY A 23 23.42 17.02 25.50
CA GLY A 23 23.01 17.74 24.28
C GLY A 23 22.07 16.94 23.36
N ILE A 24 21.61 15.76 23.80
CA ILE A 24 20.64 14.94 23.10
C ILE A 24 19.31 15.00 23.86
N VAL A 25 18.20 15.17 23.12
CA VAL A 25 16.84 15.01 23.66
C VAL A 25 16.38 13.60 23.37
N ARG A 26 16.04 12.87 24.43
CA ARG A 26 15.47 11.53 24.35
C ARG A 26 13.99 11.60 24.69
N LEU A 27 13.18 11.01 23.83
CA LEU A 27 11.72 10.98 23.96
C LEU A 27 11.25 9.54 24.12
N ARG A 28 10.31 9.33 25.03
CA ARG A 28 9.54 8.10 25.14
C ARG A 28 8.12 8.39 24.66
N PRO A 29 7.71 7.83 23.50
CA PRO A 29 6.33 7.98 23.04
C PRO A 29 5.35 7.37 24.04
N ALA A 30 4.17 7.97 24.16
CA ALA A 30 3.05 7.36 24.85
C ALA A 30 2.73 5.99 24.24
N ARG A 31 2.49 4.97 25.08
CA ARG A 31 2.11 3.63 24.63
C ARG A 31 0.85 3.68 23.76
N ALA A 32 -0.09 4.58 24.06
CA ALA A 32 -1.28 4.80 23.26
C ALA A 32 -0.97 5.38 21.87
N ALA A 33 0.08 6.20 21.74
CA ALA A 33 0.49 6.80 20.47
C ALA A 33 1.21 5.81 19.54
N THR A 34 1.79 4.74 20.10
CA THR A 34 2.54 3.70 19.35
C THR A 34 1.82 2.36 19.25
N ALA A 35 0.65 2.21 19.88
CA ALA A 35 -0.10 0.97 19.85
C ALA A 35 -0.61 0.68 18.43
N VAL A 36 -0.22 -0.48 17.89
CA VAL A 36 -0.82 -1.02 16.66
C VAL A 36 -2.23 -1.50 17.01
N ARG A 37 -3.25 -0.80 16.52
CA ARG A 37 -4.67 -1.08 16.74
C ARG A 37 -5.36 -1.21 15.37
N PRO A 38 -6.56 -1.85 15.31
CA PRO A 38 -7.32 -1.96 14.06
C PRO A 38 -7.64 -0.58 13.46
N GLU A 39 -7.91 0.41 14.32
CA GLU A 39 -7.91 1.82 13.96
C GLU A 39 -6.58 2.44 14.40
N PRO A 40 -5.79 3.01 13.47
CA PRO A 40 -4.54 3.68 13.83
C PRO A 40 -4.82 4.82 14.82
N GLY A 41 -3.98 4.94 15.84
CA GLY A 41 -4.05 6.09 16.75
C GLY A 41 -3.76 7.41 16.01
N PRO A 42 -4.13 8.56 16.59
CA PRO A 42 -4.06 9.86 15.91
C PRO A 42 -2.67 10.22 15.36
N LEU A 43 -1.60 9.87 16.09
CA LEU A 43 -0.22 10.05 15.61
C LEU A 43 0.07 9.23 14.34
N VAL A 44 -0.40 7.99 14.29
CA VAL A 44 -0.21 7.12 13.11
C VAL A 44 -1.05 7.63 11.95
N ALA A 45 -2.27 8.13 12.21
CA ALA A 45 -3.12 8.74 11.19
C ALA A 45 -2.46 9.98 10.57
N GLU A 46 -1.99 10.92 11.39
CA GLU A 46 -1.31 12.14 10.91
C GLU A 46 0.01 11.84 10.21
N TYR A 47 0.78 10.87 10.70
CA TYR A 47 1.99 10.39 10.03
C TYR A 47 1.68 9.80 8.65
N LEU A 48 0.58 9.05 8.52
CA LEU A 48 0.14 8.49 7.23
C LEU A 48 -0.38 9.57 6.28
N GLU A 49 -1.03 10.62 6.79
CA GLU A 49 -1.42 11.80 6.00
C GLU A 49 -0.19 12.53 5.45
N HIS A 50 0.81 12.81 6.30
CA HIS A 50 2.09 13.39 5.88
C HIS A 50 2.83 12.51 4.86
N TRP A 51 2.79 11.18 5.01
CA TRP A 51 3.34 10.28 4.00
C TRP A 51 2.65 10.43 2.65
N GLY A 52 1.33 10.65 2.62
CA GLY A 52 0.58 10.92 1.40
C GLY A 52 1.17 12.10 0.60
N GLU A 53 1.50 13.19 1.27
CA GLU A 53 2.09 14.39 0.66
C GLU A 53 3.50 14.14 0.10
N VAL A 54 4.32 13.35 0.83
CA VAL A 54 5.66 12.94 0.36
C VAL A 54 5.58 12.06 -0.89
N TYR A 55 4.60 11.17 -0.96
CA TYR A 55 4.39 10.34 -2.15
C TYR A 55 3.79 11.13 -3.31
N ASP A 56 2.87 12.07 -3.06
CA ASP A 56 2.38 12.99 -4.10
C ASP A 56 3.54 13.78 -4.71
N PHE A 57 4.49 14.28 -3.91
CA PHE A 57 5.71 14.92 -4.40
C PHE A 57 6.59 13.97 -5.22
N THR A 58 6.78 12.73 -4.76
CA THR A 58 7.62 11.73 -5.44
C THR A 58 7.04 11.32 -6.79
N TYR A 59 5.71 11.19 -6.89
CA TYR A 59 5.04 10.83 -8.14
C TYR A 59 4.80 12.03 -9.08
N SER A 60 4.75 13.27 -8.57
CA SER A 60 4.62 14.48 -9.39
C SER A 60 5.95 15.00 -9.93
N ALA A 61 7.07 14.73 -9.24
CA ALA A 61 8.42 15.10 -9.69
C ALA A 61 8.94 14.22 -10.84
N GLY A 62 8.31 13.07 -11.10
CA GLY A 62 8.57 12.27 -12.29
C GLY A 62 7.99 12.95 -13.53
N SER A 63 8.83 13.60 -14.33
CA SER A 63 8.46 14.01 -15.68
C SER A 63 8.12 12.76 -16.48
N GLY A 64 6.83 12.52 -16.71
CA GLY A 64 6.29 11.23 -17.11
C GLY A 64 7.01 10.62 -18.33
N PRO A 65 7.39 9.33 -18.28
CA PRO A 65 7.70 8.60 -19.50
C PRO A 65 6.47 8.61 -20.41
N ARG A 66 6.70 8.49 -21.72
CA ARG A 66 5.64 8.21 -22.70
C ARG A 66 4.83 7.00 -22.23
N SER A 67 3.55 6.93 -22.59
CA SER A 67 2.54 5.93 -22.19
C SER A 67 2.96 4.44 -22.24
N ASP A 68 4.11 4.16 -22.82
CA ASP A 68 4.62 2.88 -23.29
C ASP A 68 5.82 2.38 -22.47
N GLU A 69 6.45 3.20 -21.62
CA GLU A 69 7.60 2.79 -20.79
C GLU A 69 7.28 2.69 -19.28
N PRO A 70 7.81 1.68 -18.56
CA PRO A 70 7.58 1.55 -17.12
C PRO A 70 8.23 2.71 -16.34
N ASP A 71 7.43 3.40 -15.53
CA ASP A 71 7.92 4.45 -14.63
C ASP A 71 8.48 3.86 -13.33
N PHE A 72 9.82 3.84 -13.23
CA PHE A 72 10.57 3.40 -12.05
C PHE A 72 11.00 4.54 -11.12
N SER A 73 10.54 5.77 -11.31
CA SER A 73 10.99 6.96 -10.55
C SER A 73 10.84 6.85 -9.03
N GLY A 74 9.88 6.04 -8.55
CA GLY A 74 9.68 5.75 -7.12
C GLY A 74 10.64 4.72 -6.51
N TRP A 75 11.55 4.13 -7.29
CA TRP A 75 12.41 3.03 -6.86
C TRP A 75 13.87 3.47 -6.75
N LYS A 76 14.26 3.83 -5.53
CA LYS A 76 15.62 4.24 -5.18
C LYS A 76 16.17 3.37 -4.06
N SER A 77 17.47 3.09 -4.10
CA SER A 77 18.17 2.42 -3.02
C SER A 77 18.10 3.25 -1.75
N SER A 78 17.69 2.64 -0.64
CA SER A 78 17.71 3.32 0.67
C SER A 78 19.14 3.54 1.18
N GLU A 79 20.13 2.82 0.63
CA GLU A 79 21.54 2.94 1.01
C GLU A 79 22.23 4.10 0.28
N THR A 80 22.02 4.21 -1.03
CA THR A 80 22.74 5.17 -1.88
C THR A 80 21.88 6.37 -2.29
N GLY A 81 20.56 6.28 -2.18
CA GLY A 81 19.61 7.27 -2.70
C GLY A 81 19.46 7.26 -4.23
N GLU A 82 20.23 6.42 -4.92
CA GLU A 82 20.26 6.35 -6.38
C GLU A 82 19.13 5.44 -6.93
N PRO A 83 18.62 5.71 -8.15
CA PRO A 83 17.68 4.82 -8.82
C PRO A 83 18.25 3.41 -9.02
N PHE A 84 17.40 2.39 -8.90
CA PHE A 84 17.78 1.04 -9.31
C PHE A 84 17.88 0.95 -10.84
N SER A 85 18.73 0.06 -11.34
CA SER A 85 18.84 -0.20 -12.79
C SER A 85 17.51 -0.71 -13.35
N THR A 86 17.14 -0.24 -14.54
CA THR A 86 15.92 -0.64 -15.27
C THR A 86 15.82 -2.16 -15.48
N GLU A 87 16.93 -2.85 -15.72
CA GLU A 87 16.98 -4.31 -15.89
C GLU A 87 16.53 -5.03 -14.61
N HIS A 88 17.18 -4.72 -13.48
CA HIS A 88 16.81 -5.29 -12.18
C HIS A 88 15.34 -5.00 -11.82
N MET A 89 14.87 -3.78 -12.06
CA MET A 89 13.47 -3.45 -11.79
C MET A 89 12.50 -4.19 -12.70
N THR A 90 12.84 -4.38 -13.99
CA THR A 90 12.06 -5.21 -14.92
C THR A 90 11.98 -6.65 -14.44
N ASP A 91 13.12 -7.25 -14.09
CA ASP A 91 13.18 -8.62 -13.57
C ASP A 91 12.35 -8.78 -12.29
N TRP A 92 12.40 -7.80 -11.39
CA TRP A 92 11.59 -7.80 -10.17
C TRP A 92 10.08 -7.74 -10.48
N VAL A 93 9.67 -6.86 -11.40
CA VAL A 93 8.27 -6.76 -11.83
C VAL A 93 7.82 -8.11 -12.43
N ASP A 94 8.59 -8.67 -13.36
CA ASP A 94 8.23 -9.90 -14.08
C ASP A 94 8.10 -11.08 -13.12
N ARG A 95 9.07 -11.24 -12.23
CA ARG A 95 9.03 -12.33 -11.24
C ARG A 95 7.87 -12.19 -10.26
N THR A 96 7.50 -10.95 -9.92
CA THR A 96 6.33 -10.67 -9.06
C THR A 96 5.03 -11.02 -9.79
N VAL A 97 4.91 -10.65 -11.07
CA VAL A 97 3.76 -11.00 -11.92
C VAL A 97 3.63 -12.52 -12.04
N ASP A 98 4.72 -13.24 -12.32
CA ASP A 98 4.74 -14.70 -12.41
C ASP A 98 4.25 -15.36 -11.12
N LEU A 99 4.72 -14.90 -9.96
CA LEU A 99 4.28 -15.39 -8.66
C LEU A 99 2.77 -15.18 -8.44
N VAL A 100 2.26 -14.02 -8.81
CA VAL A 100 0.82 -13.72 -8.72
C VAL A 100 0.03 -14.63 -9.66
N LEU A 101 0.44 -14.77 -10.92
CA LEU A 101 -0.25 -15.56 -11.95
C LEU A 101 -0.16 -17.07 -11.72
N ALA A 102 0.87 -17.55 -11.02
CA ALA A 102 0.98 -18.95 -10.59
C ALA A 102 -0.19 -19.42 -9.70
N HIS A 103 -0.91 -18.48 -9.08
CA HIS A 103 -2.13 -18.78 -8.31
C HIS A 103 -3.42 -18.73 -9.14
N SER A 104 -3.32 -18.49 -10.45
CA SER A 104 -4.42 -18.32 -11.39
C SER A 104 -5.52 -17.37 -10.87
N PRO A 105 -5.16 -16.15 -10.43
CA PRO A 105 -6.12 -15.22 -9.89
C PRO A 105 -7.04 -14.73 -11.00
N ARG A 106 -8.34 -14.66 -10.70
CA ARG A 106 -9.30 -13.99 -11.60
C ARG A 106 -9.41 -12.50 -11.26
N PHE A 107 -9.20 -12.16 -9.99
CA PHE A 107 -9.30 -10.82 -9.46
C PHE A 107 -8.10 -10.51 -8.57
N VAL A 108 -7.52 -9.32 -8.74
CA VAL A 108 -6.40 -8.84 -7.94
C VAL A 108 -6.80 -7.54 -7.23
N LEU A 109 -6.44 -7.45 -5.95
CA LEU A 109 -6.39 -6.21 -5.20
C LEU A 109 -4.93 -5.92 -4.91
N GLU A 110 -4.43 -4.78 -5.38
CA GLU A 110 -3.09 -4.28 -5.12
C GLU A 110 -3.14 -3.13 -4.13
N LEU A 111 -2.35 -3.21 -3.06
CA LEU A 111 -2.22 -2.16 -2.05
C LEU A 111 -0.91 -1.40 -2.27
N GLY A 112 -1.00 -0.10 -2.54
CA GLY A 112 0.12 0.72 -2.99
C GLY A 112 0.44 0.50 -4.47
N CYS A 113 -0.52 0.75 -5.36
CA CYS A 113 -0.37 0.51 -6.79
C CYS A 113 0.61 1.48 -7.49
N GLY A 114 0.94 2.61 -6.86
CA GLY A 114 1.97 3.55 -7.26
C GLY A 114 1.91 3.91 -8.75
N THR A 115 3.04 3.71 -9.45
CA THR A 115 3.09 4.04 -10.87
C THR A 115 2.29 3.09 -11.76
N GLY A 116 1.81 1.96 -11.25
CA GLY A 116 1.04 0.95 -11.99
C GLY A 116 1.87 -0.12 -12.70
N LEU A 117 3.09 -0.38 -12.22
CA LEU A 117 4.00 -1.38 -12.79
C LEU A 117 3.33 -2.77 -12.90
N LEU A 118 2.71 -3.24 -11.82
CA LEU A 118 2.02 -4.54 -11.81
C LEU A 118 0.66 -4.47 -12.50
N ALA A 119 -0.09 -3.37 -12.32
CA ALA A 119 -1.39 -3.16 -12.96
C ALA A 119 -1.33 -3.39 -14.48
N ARG A 120 -0.32 -2.82 -15.14
CA ARG A 120 -0.12 -2.93 -16.60
C ARG A 120 0.19 -4.36 -17.05
N LYS A 121 1.08 -5.07 -16.34
CA LYS A 121 1.46 -6.43 -16.71
C LYS A 121 0.42 -7.48 -16.33
N LEU A 122 -0.30 -7.30 -15.22
CA LEU A 122 -1.36 -8.22 -14.79
C LEU A 122 -2.63 -8.06 -15.64
N GLY A 123 -2.89 -6.85 -16.16
CA GLY A 123 -4.10 -6.49 -16.89
C GLY A 123 -4.56 -7.52 -17.94
N PRO A 124 -3.71 -7.96 -18.89
CA PRO A 124 -4.12 -8.93 -19.91
C PRO A 124 -4.50 -10.32 -19.39
N HIS A 125 -4.12 -10.68 -18.16
CA HIS A 125 -4.22 -12.04 -17.64
C HIS A 125 -5.33 -12.24 -16.59
N ILE A 126 -5.97 -11.17 -16.13
CA ILE A 126 -6.97 -11.20 -15.05
C ILE A 126 -8.28 -10.55 -15.48
N GLU A 127 -9.40 -10.97 -14.88
CA GLU A 127 -10.72 -10.43 -15.22
C GLU A 127 -10.96 -9.06 -14.57
N GLY A 128 -10.49 -8.87 -13.33
CA GLY A 128 -10.68 -7.62 -12.60
C GLY A 128 -9.48 -7.23 -11.75
N TYR A 129 -9.27 -5.92 -11.61
CA TYR A 129 -8.19 -5.36 -10.81
C TYR A 129 -8.71 -4.14 -10.06
N VAL A 130 -8.32 -4.02 -8.80
CA VAL A 130 -8.46 -2.80 -7.99
C VAL A 130 -7.08 -2.47 -7.43
N GLY A 131 -6.57 -1.28 -7.72
CA GLY A 131 -5.38 -0.73 -7.09
C GLY A 131 -5.76 0.33 -6.07
N THR A 132 -5.11 0.33 -4.90
CA THR A 132 -5.22 1.44 -3.95
C THR A 132 -3.89 2.13 -3.78
N ASP A 133 -3.90 3.45 -3.61
CA ASP A 133 -2.72 4.22 -3.23
C ASP A 133 -3.12 5.42 -2.36
N VAL A 134 -2.20 5.93 -1.55
CA VAL A 134 -2.43 7.15 -0.75
C VAL A 134 -2.21 8.42 -1.58
N ALA A 135 -1.41 8.34 -2.63
CA ALA A 135 -1.11 9.44 -3.53
C ALA A 135 -2.23 9.66 -4.53
N GLN A 136 -2.86 10.84 -4.50
CA GLN A 136 -3.95 11.17 -5.41
C GLN A 136 -3.45 11.26 -6.85
N ALA A 137 -2.25 11.79 -7.06
CA ALA A 137 -1.66 11.93 -8.40
C ALA A 137 -1.47 10.56 -9.09
N ALA A 138 -1.05 9.55 -8.33
CA ALA A 138 -0.90 8.18 -8.84
C ALA A 138 -2.26 7.58 -9.25
N VAL A 139 -3.27 7.76 -8.39
CA VAL A 139 -4.64 7.29 -8.65
C VAL A 139 -5.24 7.97 -9.89
N ASP A 140 -5.11 9.29 -10.01
CA ASP A 140 -5.66 10.05 -11.13
C ASP A 140 -5.03 9.65 -12.46
N ARG A 141 -3.70 9.51 -12.50
CA ARG A 141 -2.97 9.08 -13.69
C ARG A 141 -3.41 7.68 -14.13
N LEU A 142 -3.48 6.74 -13.19
CA LEU A 142 -3.91 5.37 -13.50
C LEU A 142 -5.40 5.28 -13.84
N ALA A 143 -6.24 6.16 -13.29
CA ALA A 143 -7.66 6.24 -13.65
C ALA A 143 -7.86 6.77 -15.08
N ALA A 144 -7.03 7.71 -15.53
CA ALA A 144 -7.07 8.23 -16.91
C ALA A 144 -6.66 7.18 -17.95
N GLU A 145 -5.77 6.25 -17.58
CA GLU A 145 -5.27 5.16 -18.43
C GLU A 145 -6.06 3.83 -18.23
N ALA A 146 -7.13 3.83 -17.43
CA ALA A 146 -7.77 2.59 -16.99
C ALA A 146 -8.63 1.91 -18.05
N GLU A 147 -8.24 0.70 -18.44
CA GLU A 147 -9.05 -0.19 -19.27
C GLU A 147 -10.31 -0.73 -18.54
N PRO A 148 -11.34 -1.19 -19.28
CA PRO A 148 -12.53 -1.80 -18.69
C PRO A 148 -12.19 -2.93 -17.72
N GLY A 149 -12.81 -2.89 -16.54
CA GLY A 149 -12.54 -3.88 -15.48
C GLY A 149 -11.36 -3.55 -14.58
N ARG A 150 -10.74 -2.38 -14.75
CA ARG A 150 -9.74 -1.80 -13.83
C ARG A 150 -10.38 -0.69 -12.99
N ALA A 151 -9.85 -0.46 -11.81
CA ALA A 151 -10.23 0.63 -10.92
C ALA A 151 -9.04 1.01 -10.04
N HIS A 152 -8.92 2.30 -9.76
CA HIS A 152 -7.92 2.86 -8.86
C HIS A 152 -8.66 3.70 -7.83
N VAL A 153 -8.35 3.53 -6.55
CA VAL A 153 -9.04 4.18 -5.44
C VAL A 153 -8.00 4.77 -4.49
N ARG A 154 -8.17 6.04 -4.12
CA ARG A 154 -7.32 6.62 -3.07
C ARG A 154 -7.68 5.98 -1.72
N ALA A 155 -6.75 5.20 -1.17
CA ALA A 155 -6.88 4.51 0.10
C ALA A 155 -5.53 3.97 0.57
N ALA A 156 -5.23 4.13 1.85
CA ALA A 156 -4.13 3.48 2.54
C ALA A 156 -4.40 1.98 2.74
N ALA A 157 -3.35 1.21 3.04
CA ALA A 157 -3.48 -0.23 3.25
C ALA A 157 -4.47 -0.60 4.38
N HIS A 158 -4.56 0.21 5.43
CA HIS A 158 -5.50 -0.01 6.54
C HIS A 158 -6.96 0.35 6.18
N GLU A 159 -7.17 1.04 5.05
CA GLU A 159 -8.49 1.45 4.56
C GLU A 159 -9.08 0.45 3.55
N VAL A 160 -8.55 -0.77 3.47
CA VAL A 160 -9.06 -1.82 2.55
C VAL A 160 -10.56 -2.11 2.73
N ALA A 161 -11.07 -1.88 3.93
CA ALA A 161 -12.48 -2.04 4.27
C ALA A 161 -13.34 -0.80 3.98
N ALA A 162 -12.75 0.30 3.51
CA ALA A 162 -13.46 1.56 3.26
C ALA A 162 -14.57 1.37 2.20
N PRO A 163 -15.68 2.14 2.30
CA PRO A 163 -16.80 2.00 1.37
C PRO A 163 -16.41 2.11 -0.11
N ALA A 164 -15.48 3.02 -0.44
CA ALA A 164 -15.00 3.21 -1.81
C ALA A 164 -14.27 1.98 -2.36
N VAL A 165 -13.36 1.39 -1.56
CA VAL A 165 -12.62 0.17 -1.95
C VAL A 165 -13.57 -1.01 -2.09
N ARG A 166 -14.49 -1.20 -1.14
CA ARG A 166 -15.51 -2.25 -1.22
C ARG A 166 -16.42 -2.10 -2.44
N ALA A 167 -16.85 -0.88 -2.76
CA ALA A 167 -17.68 -0.63 -3.93
C ALA A 167 -16.92 -0.91 -5.24
N ALA A 168 -15.64 -0.53 -5.31
CA ALA A 168 -14.80 -0.86 -6.46
C ALA A 168 -14.67 -2.38 -6.63
N MET A 169 -14.32 -3.11 -5.57
CA MET A 169 -14.22 -4.57 -5.59
C MET A 169 -15.55 -5.24 -5.97
N ALA A 170 -16.66 -4.86 -5.32
CA ALA A 170 -17.98 -5.44 -5.57
C ALA A 170 -18.38 -5.31 -7.04
N ARG A 171 -18.21 -4.12 -7.65
CA ARG A 171 -18.54 -3.91 -9.08
C ARG A 171 -17.78 -4.86 -10.02
N ARG A 172 -16.57 -5.29 -9.65
CA ARG A 172 -15.74 -6.20 -10.47
C ARG A 172 -16.07 -7.66 -10.18
N LEU A 173 -16.32 -8.02 -8.93
CA LEU A 173 -16.72 -9.38 -8.52
C LEU A 173 -18.14 -9.75 -9.00
N SER A 174 -19.06 -8.79 -9.06
CA SER A 174 -20.47 -9.00 -9.43
C SER A 174 -20.71 -9.21 -10.94
N ARG A 175 -19.67 -9.10 -11.79
CA ARG A 175 -19.79 -9.30 -13.25
C ARG A 175 -20.11 -10.75 -13.67
N ARG A 176 -20.32 -11.68 -12.72
CA ARG A 176 -21.08 -12.93 -12.91
C ARG A 176 -21.85 -13.37 -11.65
N GLY A 177 -23.18 -13.33 -11.72
CA GLY A 177 -24.12 -14.22 -11.00
C GLY A 177 -24.07 -14.26 -9.45
N PRO A 178 -25.10 -14.81 -8.79
CA PRO A 178 -25.37 -14.60 -7.35
C PRO A 178 -24.42 -15.32 -6.35
N GLY A 179 -23.25 -15.78 -6.78
CA GLY A 179 -22.41 -16.72 -6.02
C GLY A 179 -21.26 -16.12 -5.21
N LEU A 180 -20.81 -14.90 -5.49
CA LEU A 180 -19.75 -14.24 -4.71
C LEU A 180 -20.38 -13.23 -3.76
N ARG A 181 -20.92 -13.73 -2.64
CA ARG A 181 -21.11 -12.87 -1.47
C ARG A 181 -19.72 -12.41 -1.06
N ALA A 182 -19.56 -11.09 -0.88
CA ALA A 182 -18.38 -10.53 -0.25
C ALA A 182 -18.10 -11.35 1.00
N ALA A 183 -17.08 -12.21 0.96
CA ALA A 183 -16.58 -12.87 2.16
C ALA A 183 -16.35 -11.75 3.17
N GLN A 184 -16.79 -11.94 4.40
CA GLN A 184 -16.71 -10.94 5.46
C GLN A 184 -15.23 -10.58 5.72
N PHE A 185 -14.71 -9.63 4.94
CA PHE A 185 -13.42 -9.00 5.18
C PHE A 185 -13.61 -8.11 6.40
N GLY A 186 -13.11 -8.57 7.55
CA GLY A 186 -13.31 -7.96 8.86
C GLY A 186 -13.46 -8.95 10.03
N ASP A 187 -13.52 -10.26 9.78
CA ASP A 187 -13.44 -11.26 10.87
C ASP A 187 -11.98 -11.37 11.39
N PRO A 188 -11.69 -11.09 12.68
CA PRO A 188 -10.37 -11.31 13.28
C PRO A 188 -9.93 -12.78 13.28
N ALA A 189 -10.83 -13.71 12.94
CA ALA A 189 -10.53 -15.13 12.73
C ALA A 189 -10.25 -15.51 11.26
N PHE A 190 -9.95 -14.56 10.37
CA PHE A 190 -9.53 -14.88 8.99
C PHE A 190 -8.30 -15.81 9.03
N PRO A 191 -8.42 -17.08 8.59
CA PRO A 191 -7.74 -18.14 9.30
C PRO A 191 -6.31 -18.33 8.80
N GLN A 192 -5.40 -18.54 9.75
CA GLN A 192 -4.14 -19.26 9.57
C GLN A 192 -4.35 -20.75 9.22
N ARG A 193 -5.38 -21.07 8.43
CA ARG A 193 -5.66 -22.45 8.01
C ARG A 193 -4.62 -22.87 6.97
N ARG A 194 -3.81 -23.83 7.41
CA ARG A 194 -2.81 -24.57 6.64
C ARG A 194 -3.36 -24.95 5.25
N LEU A 195 -2.52 -24.73 4.24
CA LEU A 195 -2.66 -25.10 2.83
C LEU A 195 -2.90 -26.61 2.67
N SER A 196 -4.12 -27.09 2.88
CA SER A 196 -4.52 -28.43 2.45
C SER A 196 -6.04 -28.56 2.45
N ASP A 197 -6.73 -27.98 1.47
CA ASP A 197 -7.75 -28.75 0.77
C ASP A 197 -8.13 -28.11 -0.59
N ARG A 198 -8.30 -28.97 -1.59
CA ARG A 198 -8.71 -28.63 -2.96
C ARG A 198 -10.23 -28.69 -3.04
N ARG A 199 -10.87 -27.59 -3.48
CA ARG A 199 -11.87 -27.56 -4.57
C ARG A 199 -12.55 -26.19 -4.74
N GLY A 200 -12.54 -25.69 -5.98
CA GLY A 200 -13.63 -24.92 -6.60
C GLY A 200 -14.15 -23.66 -5.89
N GLY A 201 -13.34 -22.61 -5.80
CA GLY A 201 -13.81 -21.27 -5.45
C GLY A 201 -12.82 -20.23 -5.97
N GLY A 202 -13.29 -19.19 -6.68
CA GLY A 202 -12.43 -18.16 -7.25
C GLY A 202 -11.57 -17.52 -6.16
N ARG A 203 -10.24 -17.64 -6.29
CA ARG A 203 -9.30 -17.10 -5.31
C ARG A 203 -9.11 -15.61 -5.58
N VAL A 204 -9.29 -14.81 -4.53
CA VAL A 204 -8.79 -13.43 -4.47
C VAL A 204 -7.38 -13.54 -3.92
N THR A 205 -6.38 -13.16 -4.71
CA THR A 205 -5.00 -13.06 -4.26
C THR A 205 -4.72 -11.59 -4.00
N ALA A 206 -4.33 -11.26 -2.76
CA ALA A 206 -3.79 -9.95 -2.44
C ALA A 206 -2.27 -10.02 -2.66
N ALA A 207 -1.74 -9.15 -3.51
CA ALA A 207 -0.30 -8.95 -3.64
C ALA A 207 0.06 -7.64 -2.93
N VAL A 208 1.01 -7.71 -2.00
CA VAL A 208 1.60 -6.53 -1.37
C VAL A 208 2.92 -6.29 -2.08
N SER A 209 3.04 -5.21 -2.83
CA SER A 209 4.17 -4.92 -3.70
C SER A 209 5.38 -4.29 -2.99
N ARG A 210 5.38 -4.24 -1.64
CA ARG A 210 6.50 -3.64 -0.89
C ARG A 210 7.54 -4.67 -0.43
N TRP A 211 8.76 -4.49 -0.92
CA TRP A 211 9.95 -5.14 -0.37
C TRP A 211 10.29 -4.53 1.00
N ASN A 212 10.51 -5.40 1.99
CA ASN A 212 10.99 -5.05 3.33
C ASN A 212 12.44 -5.57 3.48
N PRO A 213 13.45 -4.71 3.65
CA PRO A 213 14.85 -5.13 3.69
C PRO A 213 15.28 -5.81 5.01
N ARG A 214 14.40 -5.99 5.99
CA ARG A 214 14.80 -6.61 7.27
C ARG A 214 14.78 -8.13 7.19
N GLY A 215 15.88 -8.68 6.67
CA GLY A 215 16.25 -10.08 6.76
C GLY A 215 17.76 -10.21 6.93
N GLY A 216 18.22 -10.03 8.18
CA GLY A 216 19.58 -10.24 8.66
C GLY A 216 19.55 -10.32 10.18
#